data_AF-A0A9N8QAZ9-F1
#
_entry.id   AF-A0A9N8QAZ9-F1
#
_cell.length_a   1.000
_cell.length_b   1.000
_cell.length_c   1.000
_cell.angle_alpha   90.00
_cell.angle_beta   90.00
_cell.angle_gamma   90.00
#
_symmetry.space_group_name_H-M   'P 1'
#
loop_
_entity.id
_entity.type
_entity.pdbx_description
1 polymer ?
#
loop_
_entity_poly.entity_id
_entity_poly.type
_entity_poly.pdbx_seq_one_letter_code
_entity_poly.pdbx_strand_id
1 'polypeptide(L)'
;MLQKPDDLPPFRLSNIFNELQYVSTIVLFTTPILAAYGIWITPLQATTFWWSFVYYFLTGLGITAGYHRLWAHRAYNASTPLDYFLAFMGTGAV
;
A
#
# COMPACT_ATOMS: atom_id res chain seq x y z
N MET A 1 29.54 -9.55 0.53
CA MET A 1 28.98 -8.75 1.64
C MET A 1 28.52 -7.43 1.04
N LEU A 2 27.24 -7.07 1.15
CA LEU A 2 26.74 -5.80 0.60
C LEU A 2 27.39 -4.64 1.37
N GLN A 3 27.91 -3.64 0.65
CA GLN A 3 28.37 -2.41 1.29
C GLN A 3 27.18 -1.76 2.00
N LYS A 4 27.39 -1.35 3.25
CA LYS A 4 26.41 -0.57 3.99
C LYS A 4 26.23 0.76 3.24
N PRO A 5 24.99 1.19 2.93
CA PRO A 5 24.77 2.54 2.41
C PRO A 5 25.24 3.58 3.42
N ASP A 6 25.71 4.72 2.93
CA ASP A 6 26.14 5.82 3.78
C ASP A 6 24.99 6.28 4.69
N ASP A 7 25.34 6.67 5.92
CA ASP A 7 24.35 7.13 6.90
C ASP A 7 23.80 8.51 6.48
N LEU A 8 22.47 8.68 6.60
CA LEU A 8 21.80 9.95 6.35
C LEU A 8 22.29 11.02 7.37
N PRO A 9 22.37 12.29 6.96
CA PRO A 9 22.71 13.37 7.88
C PRO A 9 21.64 13.53 8.97
N PRO A 10 21.98 14.10 10.14
CA PRO A 10 21.01 14.30 11.21
C PRO A 10 19.86 15.20 10.74
N PHE A 11 18.65 14.95 11.25
CA PHE A 11 17.47 15.73 10.91
C PHE A 11 17.70 17.23 11.16
N ARG A 12 17.55 18.02 10.09
CA ARG A 12 17.65 19.49 10.12
C ARG A 12 16.61 20.08 9.19
N LEU A 13 15.89 21.09 9.66
CA LEU A 13 14.88 21.79 8.85
C LEU A 13 15.46 22.37 7.56
N SER A 14 16.72 22.83 7.60
CA SER A 14 17.45 23.35 6.45
C SER A 14 17.69 22.32 5.34
N ASN A 15 17.71 21.04 5.68
CA ASN A 15 18.07 19.95 4.78
C ASN A 15 16.87 19.10 4.36
N ILE A 16 15.67 19.38 4.88
CA ILE A 16 14.47 18.56 4.62
C ILE A 16 14.32 18.28 3.13
N PHE A 17 14.36 19.32 2.29
CA PHE A 17 14.17 19.16 0.86
C PHE A 17 15.26 18.29 0.21
N ASN A 18 16.50 18.37 0.67
CA ASN A 18 17.62 17.61 0.09
C ASN A 18 17.58 16.12 0.44
N GLU A 19 16.96 15.76 1.58
CA GLU A 19 16.87 14.39 2.07
C GLU A 19 15.55 13.70 1.71
N LEU A 20 14.67 14.36 0.94
CA LEU A 20 13.41 13.74 0.51
C LEU A 20 13.68 12.61 -0.49
N GLN A 21 13.09 11.45 -0.24
CA GLN A 21 12.94 10.42 -1.26
C GLN A 21 11.86 10.84 -2.25
N TYR A 22 12.23 11.70 -3.20
CA TYR A 22 11.32 12.35 -4.14
C TYR A 22 10.37 11.39 -4.86
N VAL A 23 10.80 10.17 -5.21
CA VAL A 23 9.92 9.17 -5.85
C VAL A 23 8.73 8.83 -4.96
N SER A 24 8.96 8.43 -3.71
CA SER A 24 7.88 8.10 -2.77
C SER A 24 7.08 9.32 -2.38
N THR A 25 7.73 10.47 -2.21
CA THR A 25 7.05 11.73 -1.93
C THR A 25 6.07 12.07 -3.06
N ILE A 26 6.50 12.03 -4.32
CA ILE A 26 5.62 12.31 -5.46
C ILE A 26 4.46 11.31 -5.48
N VAL A 27 4.73 10.00 -5.39
CA VAL A 27 3.65 8.99 -5.45
C VAL A 27 2.63 9.18 -4.33
N LEU A 28 3.07 9.41 -3.09
CA LEU A 28 2.18 9.54 -1.92
C LEU A 28 1.34 10.82 -1.94
N PHE A 29 1.84 11.91 -2.54
CA PHE A 29 1.08 13.15 -2.66
C PHE A 29 0.18 13.19 -3.89
N THR A 30 0.67 12.68 -5.04
CA THR A 30 -0.07 12.78 -6.30
C THR A 30 -1.28 11.84 -6.32
N THR A 31 -1.16 10.65 -5.74
CA THR A 31 -2.25 9.65 -5.68
C THR A 31 -3.55 10.19 -5.06
N PRO A 32 -3.55 10.77 -3.83
CA PRO A 32 -4.77 11.33 -3.25
C PRO A 32 -5.28 12.57 -3.98
N ILE A 33 -4.41 13.39 -4.56
CA ILE A 33 -4.82 14.57 -5.37
C ILE A 33 -5.58 14.11 -6.61
N LEU A 34 -5.06 13.10 -7.32
CA LEU A 34 -5.73 12.51 -8.47
C LEU A 34 -7.05 11.83 -8.10
N ALA A 35 -7.11 11.15 -6.95
CA ALA A 35 -8.34 10.56 -6.45
C ALA A 35 -9.41 11.62 -6.14
N ALA A 36 -9.04 12.70 -5.45
CA ALA A 36 -9.95 13.81 -5.14
C ALA A 36 -10.47 14.49 -6.42
N TYR A 37 -9.58 14.71 -7.40
CA TYR A 37 -9.97 15.23 -8.71
C TYR A 37 -10.93 14.27 -9.43
N GLY A 38 -10.61 12.97 -9.43
CA GLY A 38 -11.43 11.92 -10.04
C GLY A 38 -12.84 11.82 -9.46
N ILE A 39 -12.98 11.97 -8.13
CA ILE A 39 -14.29 12.00 -7.44
C ILE A 39 -15.17 13.14 -7.96
N TRP A 40 -14.57 14.30 -8.27
CA TRP A 40 -15.34 15.47 -8.70
C TRP A 40 -15.84 15.36 -10.15
N ILE A 41 -15.05 14.75 -11.04
CA ILE A 41 -15.35 14.69 -12.48
C ILE A 41 -16.06 13.40 -12.90
N THR A 42 -15.94 12.32 -12.13
CA THR A 42 -16.41 10.99 -12.55
C THR A 42 -17.80 10.72 -12.00
N PRO A 43 -18.81 10.46 -12.84
CA PRO A 43 -20.13 10.07 -12.36
C PRO A 43 -20.07 8.71 -11.67
N LEU A 44 -20.72 8.59 -10.51
CA LEU A 44 -20.74 7.36 -9.73
C LEU A 44 -21.61 6.31 -10.42
N GLN A 45 -21.03 5.15 -10.73
CA GLN A 45 -21.77 3.98 -11.19
C GLN A 45 -21.91 2.98 -10.04
N ALA A 46 -23.13 2.48 -9.82
CA ALA A 46 -23.40 1.56 -8.70
C ALA A 46 -22.58 0.26 -8.78
N THR A 47 -22.36 -0.26 -9.99
CA THR A 47 -21.58 -1.49 -10.22
C THR A 47 -20.12 -1.33 -9.83
N THR A 48 -19.46 -0.24 -10.26
CA THR A 48 -18.07 0.04 -9.91
C THR A 48 -17.90 0.42 -8.45
N PHE A 49 -18.89 1.08 -7.86
CA PHE A 49 -18.91 1.39 -6.42
C PHE A 49 -18.88 0.10 -5.59
N TRP A 50 -19.80 -0.82 -5.83
CA TRP A 50 -19.85 -2.08 -5.08
C TRP A 50 -18.63 -2.96 -5.31
N TRP A 51 -18.14 -3.01 -6.55
CA TRP A 51 -16.89 -3.70 -6.85
C TRP A 51 -15.72 -3.12 -6.04
N SER A 52 -15.55 -1.80 -6.06
CA SER A 52 -14.47 -1.11 -5.34
C SER A 52 -14.58 -1.31 -3.83
N PHE A 53 -15.80 -1.26 -3.30
CA PHE A 53 -16.06 -1.49 -1.88
C PHE A 53 -15.66 -2.89 -1.45
N VAL A 54 -16.12 -3.93 -2.17
CA VAL A 54 -15.74 -5.33 -1.86
C VAL A 54 -14.25 -5.53 -2.01
N TYR A 55 -13.67 -5.07 -3.13
CA TYR A 55 -12.26 -5.24 -3.42
C TYR A 55 -11.36 -4.58 -2.37
N TYR A 56 -11.74 -3.41 -1.85
CA TYR A 56 -11.03 -2.72 -0.75
C TYR A 56 -10.88 -3.61 0.50
N PHE A 57 -11.95 -4.32 0.89
CA PHE A 57 -11.87 -5.23 2.03
C PHE A 57 -11.04 -6.47 1.71
N LEU A 58 -11.14 -7.02 0.50
CA LEU A 58 -10.37 -8.19 0.11
C LEU A 58 -8.86 -7.90 0.12
N THR A 59 -8.42 -6.78 -0.48
CA THR A 59 -7.01 -6.37 -0.45
C THR A 59 -6.55 -6.01 0.96
N GLY A 60 -7.41 -5.37 1.77
CA GLY A 60 -7.16 -5.13 3.18
C GLY A 60 -6.96 -6.41 4.00
N LEU A 61 -7.68 -7.50 3.70
CA LEU A 61 -7.45 -8.82 4.28
C LEU A 61 -6.12 -9.41 3.82
N GLY A 62 -5.73 -9.22 2.56
CA GLY A 62 -4.41 -9.60 2.06
C GLY A 62 -3.27 -8.98 2.87
N ILE A 63 -3.40 -7.71 3.27
CA ILE A 63 -2.43 -7.06 4.18
C ILE A 63 -2.54 -7.62 5.59
N THR A 64 -3.72 -7.56 6.19
CA THR A 64 -3.89 -7.77 7.64
C THR A 64 -3.87 -9.25 8.03
N ALA A 65 -4.61 -10.10 7.34
CA ALA A 65 -4.60 -11.53 7.56
C ALA A 65 -3.37 -12.18 6.92
N GLY A 66 -2.96 -11.73 5.73
CA GLY A 66 -1.79 -12.23 4.99
C GLY A 66 -0.45 -11.65 5.46
N TYR A 67 0.01 -10.56 4.84
CA TYR A 67 1.34 -9.97 5.08
C TYR A 67 1.68 -9.78 6.55
N HIS A 68 0.74 -9.25 7.33
CA HIS A 68 0.92 -9.01 8.74
C HIS A 68 0.86 -10.32 9.55
N ARG A 69 -0.30 -10.97 9.64
CA ARG A 69 -0.51 -12.07 10.62
C ARG A 69 0.06 -13.41 10.17
N LEU A 70 -0.10 -13.79 8.90
CA LEU A 70 0.32 -15.08 8.39
C LEU A 70 1.83 -15.12 8.10
N TRP A 71 2.37 -14.18 7.32
CA TRP A 71 3.78 -14.25 6.88
C TRP A 71 4.76 -13.53 7.80
N ALA A 72 4.46 -12.30 8.27
CA ALA A 72 5.38 -11.56 9.15
C ALA A 72 5.35 -12.08 10.59
N HIS A 73 4.17 -12.32 11.17
CA HIS A 73 4.03 -12.72 12.57
C HIS A 73 3.78 -14.21 12.81
N ARG A 74 3.53 -15.01 11.75
CA ARG A 74 3.29 -16.46 11.86
C ARG A 74 2.25 -16.84 12.93
N ALA A 75 1.20 -16.02 13.06
CA ALA A 75 0.20 -16.15 14.13
C ALA A 75 -0.71 -17.38 13.95
N TYR A 76 -0.79 -17.94 12.74
CA TYR A 76 -1.55 -19.15 12.42
C TYR A 76 -0.97 -19.82 11.17
N ASN A 77 -1.39 -21.06 10.89
CA ASN A 77 -1.11 -21.76 9.64
C ASN A 77 -2.36 -21.74 8.76
N ALA A 78 -2.20 -21.34 7.50
CA ALA A 78 -3.28 -21.34 6.51
C ALA A 78 -3.25 -22.65 5.69
N SER A 79 -4.42 -23.09 5.22
CA SER A 79 -4.48 -24.10 4.17
C SER A 79 -3.98 -23.51 2.85
N THR A 80 -3.46 -24.35 1.95
CA THR A 80 -2.92 -23.91 0.65
C THR A 80 -3.86 -22.98 -0.14
N PRO A 81 -5.18 -23.23 -0.22
CA PRO A 81 -6.09 -22.33 -0.94
C PRO A 81 -6.18 -20.93 -0.29
N LEU A 82 -6.20 -20.88 1.05
CA LEU A 82 -6.28 -19.61 1.79
C LEU A 82 -4.98 -18.83 1.66
N ASP A 83 -3.83 -19.52 1.72
CA ASP A 83 -2.50 -18.91 1.56
C ASP A 83 -2.37 -18.21 0.20
N TYR A 84 -2.71 -18.91 -0.90
CA TYR A 84 -2.71 -18.31 -2.24
C TYR A 84 -3.73 -17.20 -2.39
N PHE A 85 -4.95 -17.38 -1.86
CA PHE A 85 -5.97 -16.35 -1.91
C PHE A 85 -5.50 -15.04 -1.24
N LEU A 86 -4.93 -15.13 -0.03
CA LEU A 86 -4.38 -13.98 0.67
C LEU A 86 -3.20 -13.37 -0.09
N ALA A 87 -2.39 -14.18 -0.77
CA ALA A 87 -1.26 -13.70 -1.56
C ALA A 87 -1.76 -12.87 -2.75
N PHE A 88 -2.73 -13.40 -3.51
CA PHE A 88 -3.34 -12.66 -4.62
C PHE A 88 -4.00 -11.37 -4.17
N MET A 89 -4.80 -11.41 -3.10
CA MET A 89 -5.43 -10.19 -2.59
C MET A 89 -4.39 -9.18 -2.07
N GLY A 90 -3.30 -9.66 -1.48
CA GLY A 90 -2.18 -8.83 -1.05
C GLY A 90 -1.47 -8.11 -2.21
N THR A 91 -1.40 -8.71 -3.41
CA THR A 91 -0.82 -8.02 -4.60
C THR A 91 -1.65 -6.84 -5.09
N GLY A 92 -2.97 -6.84 -4.84
CA GLY A 92 -3.88 -5.77 -5.22
C GLY A 92 -3.92 -4.59 -4.24
N ALA A 93 -3.22 -4.69 -3.12
CA ALA A 93 -3.13 -3.62 -2.13
C ALA A 93 -2.13 -2.55 -2.60
N VAL A 94 -2.61 -1.31 -2.68
CA VAL A 94 -1.84 -0.11 -3.08
C VAL A 94 -2.21 1.09 -2.22
#